data_AF-I7GBG6-F1
#
_entry.id   AF-I7GBG6-F1
#
_cell.length_a   1.000
_cell.length_b   1.000
_cell.length_c   1.000
_cell.angle_alpha   90.00
_cell.angle_beta   90.00
_cell.angle_gamma   90.00
#
_symmetry.space_group_name_H-M   'P 1'
#
loop_
_entity.id
_entity.type
_entity.pdbx_description
1 polymer ?
#
loop_
_entity_poly.entity_id
_entity_poly.type
_entity_poly.pdbx_seq_one_letter_code
_entity_poly.pdbx_strand_id
1 'polypeptide(L)'
;MTQLEHRDNLDRFNNPVYRLITVILMRCGLRITDALRLRGDCVTTDANGAPYLRYFNHKMKRDALVPIAPDLVDMIGYQRRLVSERWPDGTALLFPRPTKNIDGQIPLAIPTYREALHRWLAVCDIRDEHSDPVHLTPHQWRHTLGTRLINRDVPQEVVRRILDHDSPQMTAHYARLHDTTVRRAWEAARKVDSHGREVNLDPDGPLAEAAWAKQRLGRATQALPNGYCGLPVQQSCPHANACLTCPMFLTTQEFLPQHRTQREQTLHLITAAEARGHQRLAEMNRQVLGNLDAIITSLDTPTDPKAAEHAS
;
A
#
# COMPACT_ATOMS: atom_id res chain seq x y z
N MET A 1 -13.49 2.35 1.45
CA MET A 1 -13.10 0.93 1.22
C MET A 1 -12.71 0.19 2.49
N THR A 2 -11.76 0.69 3.29
CA THR A 2 -11.36 0.03 4.56
C THR A 2 -12.53 -0.25 5.51
N GLN A 3 -13.48 0.69 5.62
CA GLN A 3 -14.70 0.49 6.41
C GLN A 3 -15.52 -0.72 5.91
N LEU A 4 -15.68 -0.89 4.59
CA LEU A 4 -16.45 -1.98 3.98
C LEU A 4 -15.82 -3.36 4.17
N GLU A 5 -14.50 -3.40 4.31
CA GLU A 5 -13.72 -4.63 4.56
C GLU A 5 -13.74 -5.03 6.04
N HIS A 6 -14.22 -4.16 6.93
CA HIS A 6 -14.35 -4.47 8.35
C HIS A 6 -15.34 -5.64 8.55
N ARG A 7 -14.99 -6.55 9.46
CA ARG A 7 -15.77 -7.76 9.73
C ARG A 7 -17.23 -7.45 10.04
N ASP A 8 -17.47 -6.45 10.90
CA ASP A 8 -18.82 -6.03 11.28
C ASP A 8 -19.67 -5.57 10.09
N ASN A 9 -19.07 -4.99 9.06
CA ASN A 9 -19.79 -4.60 7.84
C ASN A 9 -19.99 -5.80 6.92
N LEU A 10 -18.98 -6.66 6.73
CA LEU A 10 -19.13 -7.90 5.96
C LEU A 10 -20.20 -8.83 6.56
N ASP A 11 -20.36 -8.84 7.87
CA ASP A 11 -21.35 -9.67 8.57
C ASP A 11 -22.78 -9.13 8.43
N ARG A 12 -22.98 -7.91 7.90
CA ARG A 12 -24.29 -7.36 7.52
C ARG A 12 -24.86 -7.93 6.23
N PHE A 13 -24.11 -8.75 5.49
CA PHE A 13 -24.68 -9.48 4.35
C PHE A 13 -25.73 -10.46 4.84
N ASN A 14 -26.95 -10.35 4.32
CA ASN A 14 -28.06 -11.27 4.62
C ASN A 14 -27.91 -12.67 3.99
N ASN A 15 -26.88 -12.87 3.16
CA ASN A 15 -26.62 -14.14 2.49
C ASN A 15 -25.09 -14.41 2.46
N PRO A 16 -24.63 -15.53 3.05
CA PRO A 16 -23.21 -15.85 3.13
C PRO A 16 -22.55 -16.08 1.76
N VAL A 17 -23.32 -16.46 0.73
CA VAL A 17 -22.82 -16.64 -0.64
C VAL A 17 -22.39 -15.31 -1.23
N TYR A 18 -23.23 -14.27 -1.10
CA TYR A 18 -22.90 -12.94 -1.60
C TYR A 18 -21.72 -12.32 -0.85
N ARG A 19 -21.67 -12.53 0.48
CA ARG A 19 -20.51 -12.16 1.32
C ARG A 19 -19.22 -12.79 0.80
N LEU A 20 -19.22 -14.10 0.55
CA LEU A 20 -18.03 -14.80 0.05
C LEU A 20 -17.61 -14.28 -1.34
N ILE A 21 -18.54 -14.06 -2.26
CA ILE A 21 -18.22 -13.48 -3.58
C ILE A 21 -17.55 -12.11 -3.41
N THR A 22 -18.09 -11.25 -2.54
CA THR A 22 -17.51 -9.92 -2.26
C THR A 22 -16.10 -10.02 -1.66
N VAL A 23 -15.88 -10.94 -0.72
CA VAL A 23 -14.56 -11.19 -0.14
C VAL A 23 -13.55 -11.66 -1.18
N ILE A 24 -13.94 -12.57 -2.08
CA ILE A 24 -13.08 -13.01 -3.20
C ILE A 24 -12.73 -11.82 -4.11
N LEU A 25 -13.69 -10.97 -4.45
CA LEU A 25 -13.44 -9.80 -5.30
C LEU A 25 -12.51 -8.79 -4.63
N MET A 26 -12.70 -8.52 -3.33
CA MET A 26 -11.87 -7.62 -2.54
C MET A 26 -10.42 -8.12 -2.42
N ARG A 27 -10.25 -9.42 -2.13
CA ARG A 27 -8.93 -9.98 -1.78
C ARG A 27 -8.15 -10.50 -2.99
N CYS A 28 -8.84 -10.96 -4.03
CA CYS A 28 -8.20 -11.58 -5.20
C CYS A 28 -8.34 -10.73 -6.47
N GLY A 29 -9.16 -9.68 -6.48
CA GLY A 29 -9.26 -8.74 -7.61
C GLY A 29 -9.82 -9.34 -8.90
N LEU A 30 -10.54 -10.46 -8.82
CA LEU A 30 -11.18 -11.09 -9.99
C LEU A 30 -12.20 -10.14 -10.65
N ARG A 31 -12.48 -10.36 -11.94
CA ARG A 31 -13.68 -9.77 -12.55
C ARG A 31 -14.90 -10.50 -12.00
N ILE A 32 -16.02 -9.79 -11.84
CA ILE A 32 -17.27 -10.39 -11.37
C ILE A 32 -17.68 -11.61 -12.22
N THR A 33 -17.53 -11.53 -13.54
CA THR A 33 -17.83 -12.66 -14.44
C THR A 33 -17.00 -13.89 -14.12
N ASP A 34 -15.71 -13.72 -13.82
CA ASP A 34 -14.81 -14.82 -13.49
C ASP A 34 -15.11 -15.37 -12.09
N ALA A 35 -15.36 -14.49 -11.11
CA ALA A 35 -15.71 -14.88 -9.74
C ALA A 35 -17.01 -15.71 -9.68
N LEU A 36 -18.06 -15.32 -10.41
CA LEU A 36 -19.33 -16.05 -10.44
C LEU A 36 -19.24 -17.41 -11.18
N ARG A 37 -18.18 -17.62 -11.97
CA ARG A 37 -17.92 -18.85 -12.72
C ARG A 37 -16.82 -19.70 -12.10
N LEU A 38 -16.41 -19.39 -10.86
CA LEU A 38 -15.45 -20.21 -10.13
C LEU A 38 -15.95 -21.64 -10.03
N ARG A 39 -15.03 -22.58 -10.27
CA ARG A 39 -15.30 -24.00 -10.12
C ARG A 39 -15.29 -24.42 -8.65
N GLY A 40 -15.97 -25.51 -8.30
CA GLY A 40 -15.95 -26.05 -6.94
C GLY A 40 -14.57 -26.51 -6.47
N ASP A 41 -13.68 -26.86 -7.41
CA ASP A 41 -12.28 -27.25 -7.19
C ASP A 41 -11.29 -26.10 -7.49
N CYS A 42 -11.71 -24.86 -7.23
CA CYS A 42 -10.91 -23.67 -7.52
C CYS A 42 -9.73 -23.44 -6.56
N VAL A 43 -9.54 -24.25 -5.52
CA VAL A 43 -8.39 -24.14 -4.62
C VAL A 43 -7.35 -25.20 -4.97
N THR A 44 -6.11 -24.77 -5.18
CA THR A 44 -4.94 -25.64 -5.41
C THR A 44 -3.80 -25.21 -4.49
N THR A 45 -2.82 -26.07 -4.27
CA THR A 45 -1.62 -25.75 -3.48
C THR A 45 -0.35 -25.89 -4.32
N ASP A 46 0.70 -25.18 -3.93
CA ASP A 46 2.05 -25.43 -4.46
C ASP A 46 2.73 -26.62 -3.73
N ALA A 47 4.00 -26.86 -4.05
CA ALA A 47 4.80 -27.92 -3.44
C ALA A 47 5.02 -27.73 -1.93
N ASN A 48 4.89 -26.51 -1.41
CA ASN A 48 5.05 -26.18 0.00
C ASN A 48 3.70 -26.14 0.76
N GLY A 49 2.59 -26.46 0.08
CA GLY A 49 1.25 -26.40 0.66
C GLY A 49 0.63 -25.00 0.72
N ALA A 50 1.24 -23.99 0.10
CA ALA A 50 0.66 -22.64 0.05
C ALA A 50 -0.57 -22.63 -0.87
N PRO A 51 -1.74 -22.10 -0.44
CA PRO A 51 -2.96 -22.18 -1.22
C PRO A 51 -3.12 -21.04 -2.24
N TYR A 52 -3.69 -21.39 -3.39
CA TYR A 52 -3.97 -20.50 -4.52
C TYR A 52 -5.42 -20.69 -4.99
N LEU A 53 -6.07 -19.58 -5.33
CA LEU A 53 -7.31 -19.58 -6.08
C LEU A 53 -6.99 -19.68 -7.58
N ARG A 54 -7.38 -20.79 -8.20
CA ARG A 54 -7.32 -21.02 -9.65
C ARG A 54 -8.65 -20.66 -10.29
N TYR A 55 -8.61 -19.84 -11.34
CA TYR A 55 -9.79 -19.47 -12.12
C TYR A 55 -9.46 -19.32 -13.59
N PHE A 56 -10.49 -19.46 -14.44
CA PHE A 56 -10.37 -19.15 -15.86
C PHE A 56 -10.71 -17.69 -16.11
N ASN A 57 -9.75 -16.89 -16.57
CA ASN A 57 -10.00 -15.51 -16.98
C ASN A 57 -10.66 -15.51 -18.36
N HIS A 58 -11.96 -15.25 -18.41
CA HIS A 58 -12.73 -15.31 -19.67
C HIS A 58 -12.37 -14.18 -20.64
N LYS A 59 -11.90 -13.04 -20.13
CA LYS A 59 -11.45 -11.93 -20.98
C LYS A 59 -10.15 -12.27 -21.68
N MET A 60 -9.23 -12.91 -20.97
CA MET A 60 -7.88 -13.26 -21.48
C MET A 60 -7.80 -14.68 -22.05
N LYS A 61 -8.85 -15.49 -21.88
CA LYS A 61 -8.97 -16.88 -22.33
C LYS A 61 -7.82 -17.78 -21.83
N ARG A 62 -7.48 -17.69 -20.54
CA ARG A 62 -6.43 -18.48 -19.91
C ARG A 62 -6.71 -18.77 -18.44
N ASP A 63 -6.08 -19.80 -17.90
CA ASP A 63 -6.03 -20.02 -16.45
C ASP A 63 -5.15 -18.98 -15.76
N ALA A 64 -5.58 -18.57 -14.58
CA ALA A 64 -4.87 -17.65 -13.70
C ALA A 64 -4.94 -18.15 -12.26
N LEU A 65 -3.91 -17.78 -11.49
CA LEU A 65 -3.75 -18.17 -10.09
C LEU A 65 -3.50 -16.91 -9.25
N VAL A 66 -4.17 -16.82 -8.11
CA VAL A 66 -3.95 -15.76 -7.13
C VAL A 66 -3.71 -16.41 -5.77
N PRO A 67 -2.62 -16.07 -5.06
CA PRO A 67 -2.39 -16.54 -3.70
C PRO A 67 -3.56 -16.15 -2.79
N ILE A 68 -3.98 -17.06 -1.92
CA ILE A 68 -5.07 -16.81 -0.95
C ILE A 68 -4.65 -17.12 0.47
N ALA A 69 -5.31 -16.50 1.43
CA ALA A 69 -5.09 -16.78 2.85
C ALA A 69 -5.88 -18.03 3.28
N PRO A 70 -5.42 -18.76 4.33
CA PRO A 70 -6.10 -19.97 4.82
C PRO A 70 -7.58 -19.75 5.18
N ASP A 71 -7.94 -18.60 5.75
CA ASP A 71 -9.33 -18.31 6.11
C ASP A 71 -10.26 -18.27 4.87
N LEU A 72 -9.75 -17.83 3.72
CA LEU A 72 -10.50 -17.87 2.47
C LEU A 72 -10.66 -19.30 1.94
N VAL A 73 -9.67 -20.16 2.17
CA VAL A 73 -9.78 -21.61 1.86
C VAL A 73 -10.93 -22.22 2.65
N ASP A 74 -11.01 -21.92 3.94
CA ASP A 74 -12.08 -22.43 4.82
C ASP A 74 -13.46 -21.95 4.37
N MET A 75 -13.59 -20.66 4.02
CA MET A 75 -14.85 -20.10 3.51
C MET A 75 -15.28 -20.76 2.19
N ILE A 76 -14.34 -21.01 1.28
CA ILE A 76 -14.62 -21.72 0.02
C ILE A 76 -15.01 -23.18 0.30
N GLY A 77 -14.30 -23.86 1.21
CA GLY A 77 -14.60 -25.23 1.62
C GLY A 77 -16.00 -25.37 2.22
N TYR A 78 -16.40 -24.42 3.08
CA TYR A 78 -17.75 -24.35 3.64
C TYR A 78 -18.81 -24.17 2.54
N GLN A 79 -18.60 -23.23 1.62
CA GLN A 79 -19.53 -23.02 0.50
C GLN A 79 -19.65 -24.25 -0.39
N ARG A 80 -18.54 -24.92 -0.70
CA ARG A 80 -18.54 -26.16 -1.49
C ARG A 80 -19.39 -27.24 -0.82
N ARG A 81 -19.32 -27.38 0.50
CA ARG A 81 -20.14 -28.34 1.25
C ARG A 81 -21.64 -28.06 1.08
N LEU A 82 -22.06 -26.82 1.28
CA LEU A 82 -23.47 -26.40 1.08
C LEU A 82 -23.96 -26.66 -0.35
N VAL A 83 -23.08 -26.44 -1.34
CA VAL A 83 -23.38 -26.71 -2.74
C VAL A 83 -23.55 -28.22 -2.98
N SER A 84 -22.68 -29.07 -2.43
CA SER A 84 -22.78 -30.53 -2.56
C SER A 84 -24.02 -31.10 -1.86
N GLU A 85 -24.42 -30.54 -0.71
CA GLU A 85 -25.67 -30.93 -0.02
C GLU A 85 -26.91 -30.61 -0.88
N ARG A 86 -26.86 -29.51 -1.63
CA ARG A 86 -27.98 -29.06 -2.44
C ARG A 86 -28.06 -29.73 -3.82
N TRP A 87 -26.92 -30.06 -4.41
CA TRP A 87 -26.82 -30.80 -5.68
C TRP A 87 -25.98 -32.06 -5.47
N PRO A 88 -26.59 -33.13 -4.91
CA PRO A 88 -25.89 -34.39 -4.61
C PRO A 88 -25.32 -35.09 -5.85
N ASP A 89 -25.99 -34.95 -7.00
CA ASP A 89 -25.54 -35.47 -8.30
C ASP A 89 -24.32 -34.71 -8.86
N GLY A 90 -23.91 -33.64 -8.19
CA GLY A 90 -22.72 -32.86 -8.47
C GLY A 90 -22.96 -31.59 -9.28
N THR A 91 -22.14 -30.57 -9.00
CA THR A 91 -22.02 -29.37 -9.82
C THR A 91 -20.56 -28.96 -9.92
N ALA A 92 -20.17 -28.47 -11.09
CA ALA A 92 -18.83 -27.96 -11.31
C ALA A 92 -18.62 -26.57 -10.69
N LEU A 93 -19.69 -25.87 -10.26
CA LEU A 93 -19.65 -24.46 -9.87
C LEU A 93 -19.57 -24.26 -8.35
N LEU A 94 -18.82 -23.26 -7.92
CA LEU A 94 -18.82 -22.80 -6.52
C LEU A 94 -20.05 -21.94 -6.19
N PHE A 95 -20.57 -21.22 -7.19
CA PHE A 95 -21.71 -20.30 -7.05
C PHE A 95 -22.84 -20.61 -8.04
N PRO A 96 -23.45 -21.80 -7.99
CA PRO A 96 -24.61 -22.12 -8.80
C PRO A 96 -25.79 -21.21 -8.44
N ARG A 97 -26.61 -20.87 -9.44
CA ARG A 97 -27.85 -20.12 -9.25
C ARG A 97 -28.79 -20.92 -8.34
N PRO A 98 -29.40 -20.30 -7.31
CA PRO A 98 -30.25 -21.01 -6.36
C PRO A 98 -31.66 -21.31 -6.88
N THR A 99 -32.10 -20.75 -8.00
CA THR A 99 -33.46 -20.95 -8.52
C THR A 99 -33.40 -21.26 -10.01
N LYS A 100 -34.36 -22.05 -10.50
CA LYS A 100 -34.45 -22.43 -11.94
C LYS A 100 -33.11 -23.03 -12.45
N ASN A 101 -32.52 -23.94 -11.68
CA ASN A 101 -31.20 -24.53 -11.91
C ASN A 101 -31.15 -25.93 -11.30
N ILE A 102 -31.92 -26.86 -11.87
CA ILE A 102 -32.16 -28.20 -11.30
C ILE A 102 -30.85 -28.99 -11.21
N ASP A 103 -30.02 -28.92 -12.26
CA ASP A 103 -28.74 -29.61 -12.40
C ASP A 103 -27.54 -28.85 -11.80
N GLY A 104 -27.76 -27.64 -11.28
CA GLY A 104 -26.72 -26.84 -10.65
C GLY A 104 -25.68 -26.28 -11.62
N GLN A 105 -25.89 -26.34 -12.95
CA GLN A 105 -24.88 -26.00 -13.95
C GLN A 105 -24.90 -24.53 -14.37
N ILE A 106 -25.91 -23.77 -13.95
CA ILE A 106 -26.05 -22.35 -14.28
C ILE A 106 -25.42 -21.50 -13.16
N PRO A 107 -24.43 -20.63 -13.43
CA PRO A 107 -23.85 -19.77 -12.41
C PRO A 107 -24.84 -18.68 -11.95
N LEU A 108 -24.60 -18.16 -10.75
CA LEU A 108 -25.27 -16.97 -10.26
C LEU A 108 -25.15 -15.83 -11.28
N ALA A 109 -26.25 -15.10 -11.49
CA ALA A 109 -26.29 -14.02 -12.46
C ALA A 109 -25.69 -12.73 -11.89
N ILE A 110 -25.00 -11.96 -12.74
CA ILE A 110 -24.41 -10.66 -12.37
C ILE A 110 -25.47 -9.68 -11.80
N PRO A 111 -26.68 -9.51 -12.40
CA PRO A 111 -27.70 -8.64 -11.84
C PRO A 111 -28.09 -9.01 -10.41
N THR A 112 -28.25 -10.30 -10.13
CA THR A 112 -28.58 -10.80 -8.78
C THR A 112 -27.51 -10.45 -7.75
N TYR A 113 -26.23 -10.60 -8.11
CA TYR A 113 -25.14 -10.16 -7.25
C TYR A 113 -25.12 -8.64 -7.06
N ARG A 114 -25.35 -7.85 -8.13
CA ARG A 114 -25.39 -6.38 -8.04
C ARG A 114 -26.50 -5.88 -7.12
N GLU A 115 -27.69 -6.46 -7.20
CA GLU A 115 -28.80 -6.15 -6.29
C GLU A 115 -28.45 -6.50 -4.84
N ALA A 116 -27.80 -7.64 -4.60
CA ALA A 116 -27.32 -8.00 -3.27
C ALA A 116 -26.26 -7.01 -2.75
N LEU A 117 -25.32 -6.60 -3.60
CA LEU A 117 -24.31 -5.60 -3.28
C LEU A 117 -24.95 -4.25 -2.93
N HIS A 118 -25.91 -3.77 -3.72
CA HIS A 118 -26.61 -2.51 -3.44
C HIS A 118 -27.35 -2.55 -2.10
N ARG A 119 -28.07 -3.64 -1.82
CA ARG A 119 -28.76 -3.82 -0.52
C ARG A 119 -27.78 -3.82 0.65
N TRP A 120 -26.64 -4.51 0.51
CA TRP A 120 -25.63 -4.52 1.55
C TRP A 120 -24.99 -3.14 1.78
N LEU A 121 -24.67 -2.40 0.71
CA LEU A 121 -24.14 -1.04 0.83
C LEU A 121 -25.12 -0.10 1.54
N ALA A 122 -26.41 -0.20 1.24
CA ALA A 122 -27.45 0.58 1.92
C ALA A 122 -27.52 0.27 3.43
N VAL A 123 -27.35 -1.01 3.82
CA VAL A 123 -27.33 -1.42 5.25
C VAL A 123 -26.03 -1.03 5.96
N CYS A 124 -24.93 -0.88 5.22
CA CYS A 124 -23.69 -0.36 5.79
C CYS A 124 -23.75 1.15 6.06
N ASP A 125 -24.60 1.88 5.32
CA ASP A 125 -24.75 3.36 5.36
C ASP A 125 -23.40 4.08 5.32
N ILE A 126 -22.50 3.60 4.45
CA ILE A 126 -21.18 4.21 4.29
C ILE A 126 -21.32 5.39 3.35
N ARG A 127 -20.83 6.55 3.84
CA ARG A 127 -20.89 7.83 3.15
C ARG A 127 -19.49 8.29 2.75
N ASP A 128 -19.41 9.04 1.67
CA ASP A 128 -18.19 9.70 1.24
C ASP A 128 -17.96 11.02 2.01
N GLU A 129 -16.90 11.74 1.64
CA GLU A 129 -16.54 13.05 2.21
C GLU A 129 -17.62 14.13 2.05
N HIS A 130 -18.60 13.93 1.16
CA HIS A 130 -19.73 14.83 0.93
C HIS A 130 -21.00 14.38 1.66
N SER A 131 -20.91 13.33 2.50
CA SER A 131 -22.03 12.70 3.18
C SER A 131 -23.02 11.98 2.26
N ASP A 132 -22.63 11.71 1.01
CA ASP A 132 -23.45 10.98 0.05
C ASP A 132 -23.21 9.46 0.18
N PRO A 133 -24.25 8.61 0.01
CA PRO A 133 -24.08 7.16 0.03
C PRO A 133 -23.09 6.68 -1.03
N VAL A 134 -22.13 5.86 -0.63
CA VAL A 134 -21.12 5.38 -1.57
C VAL A 134 -21.73 4.42 -2.60
N HIS A 135 -21.55 4.75 -3.88
CA HIS A 135 -21.90 3.88 -5.00
C HIS A 135 -20.70 3.04 -5.44
N LEU A 136 -20.75 1.72 -5.21
CA LEU A 136 -19.72 0.79 -5.65
C LEU A 136 -20.21 -0.22 -6.68
N THR A 137 -19.35 -0.43 -7.66
CA THR A 137 -19.43 -1.47 -8.67
C THR A 137 -18.41 -2.57 -8.36
N PRO A 138 -18.63 -3.80 -8.85
CA PRO A 138 -17.69 -4.90 -8.61
C PRO A 138 -16.26 -4.63 -9.13
N HIS A 139 -16.10 -3.76 -10.13
CA HIS A 139 -14.79 -3.45 -10.68
C HIS A 139 -13.93 -2.60 -9.73
N GLN A 140 -14.55 -1.80 -8.85
CA GLN A 140 -13.83 -0.96 -7.90
C GLN A 140 -13.06 -1.77 -6.84
N TRP A 141 -13.48 -3.01 -6.55
CA TRP A 141 -12.71 -3.93 -5.69
C TRP A 141 -11.33 -4.22 -6.26
N ARG A 142 -11.29 -4.54 -7.57
CA ARG A 142 -10.07 -4.79 -8.31
C ARG A 142 -9.17 -3.55 -8.39
N HIS A 143 -9.75 -2.38 -8.63
CA HIS A 143 -9.00 -1.11 -8.58
C HIS A 143 -8.38 -0.87 -7.20
N THR A 144 -9.17 -1.07 -6.14
CA THR A 144 -8.72 -0.88 -4.77
C THR A 144 -7.57 -1.82 -4.41
N LEU A 145 -7.65 -3.09 -4.81
CA LEU A 145 -6.55 -4.04 -4.62
C LEU A 145 -5.29 -3.59 -5.37
N GLY A 146 -5.42 -3.19 -6.64
CA GLY A 146 -4.32 -2.68 -7.46
C GLY A 146 -3.62 -1.48 -6.83
N THR A 147 -4.38 -0.44 -6.47
CA THR A 147 -3.86 0.76 -5.80
C THR A 147 -3.19 0.40 -4.48
N ARG A 148 -3.80 -0.48 -3.67
CA ARG A 148 -3.25 -0.87 -2.36
C ARG A 148 -1.91 -1.60 -2.49
N LEU A 149 -1.76 -2.48 -3.47
CA LEU A 149 -0.50 -3.19 -3.70
C LEU A 149 0.60 -2.21 -4.12
N ILE A 150 0.31 -1.29 -5.04
CA ILE A 150 1.28 -0.26 -5.44
C ILE A 150 1.64 0.65 -4.26
N ASN A 151 0.66 1.09 -3.47
CA ASN A 151 0.91 1.91 -2.27
C ASN A 151 1.67 1.18 -1.15
N ARG A 152 1.91 -0.13 -1.31
CA ARG A 152 2.77 -0.94 -0.44
C ARG A 152 4.08 -1.30 -1.13
N ASP A 153 4.47 -0.52 -2.13
CA ASP A 153 5.69 -0.68 -2.93
C ASP A 153 5.82 -2.05 -3.61
N VAL A 154 4.70 -2.75 -3.84
CA VAL A 154 4.72 -3.98 -4.64
C VAL A 154 5.06 -3.59 -6.08
N PRO A 155 6.09 -4.20 -6.71
CA PRO A 155 6.50 -3.81 -8.06
C PRO A 155 5.35 -3.89 -9.07
N GLN A 156 5.26 -2.91 -9.98
CA GLN A 156 4.18 -2.81 -10.97
C GLN A 156 4.01 -4.11 -11.79
N GLU A 157 5.10 -4.79 -12.12
CA GLU A 157 5.07 -6.07 -12.83
C GLU A 157 4.39 -7.17 -11.99
N VAL A 158 4.67 -7.22 -10.70
CA VAL A 158 4.04 -8.19 -9.79
C VAL A 158 2.54 -7.90 -9.68
N VAL A 159 2.15 -6.63 -9.54
CA VAL A 159 0.72 -6.23 -9.54
C VAL A 159 0.03 -6.56 -10.87
N ARG A 160 0.71 -6.38 -12.01
CA ARG A 160 0.22 -6.79 -13.34
C ARG A 160 -0.09 -8.29 -13.38
N ARG A 161 0.79 -9.12 -12.82
CA ARG A 161 0.61 -10.59 -12.75
C ARG A 161 -0.52 -10.99 -11.80
N ILE A 162 -0.57 -10.42 -10.59
CA ILE A 162 -1.62 -10.71 -9.60
C ILE A 162 -3.01 -10.36 -10.13
N LEU A 163 -3.14 -9.20 -10.78
CA LEU A 163 -4.41 -8.80 -11.36
C LEU A 163 -4.69 -9.52 -12.69
N ASP A 164 -3.72 -10.20 -13.29
CA ASP A 164 -3.85 -10.80 -14.62
C ASP A 164 -4.22 -9.75 -15.71
N HIS A 165 -3.41 -8.68 -15.76
CA HIS A 165 -3.44 -7.66 -16.80
C HIS A 165 -2.61 -8.06 -18.01
N ASP A 166 -3.10 -7.71 -19.19
CA ASP A 166 -2.43 -8.03 -20.45
C ASP A 166 -1.19 -7.14 -20.67
N SER A 167 -1.34 -5.85 -20.40
CA SER A 167 -0.30 -4.85 -20.66
C SER A 167 0.11 -4.09 -19.38
N PRO A 168 1.37 -3.64 -19.28
CA PRO A 168 1.81 -2.79 -18.18
C PRO A 168 1.02 -1.48 -18.05
N GLN A 169 0.50 -0.95 -19.16
CA GLN A 169 -0.28 0.30 -19.21
C GLN A 169 -1.55 0.22 -18.37
N MET A 170 -2.19 -0.96 -18.29
CA MET A 170 -3.36 -1.16 -17.43
C MET A 170 -3.05 -1.01 -15.93
N THR A 171 -1.82 -1.35 -15.52
CA THR A 171 -1.35 -1.19 -14.13
C THR A 171 -0.71 0.18 -13.91
N ALA A 172 -0.21 0.83 -14.97
CA ALA A 172 0.49 2.11 -14.90
C ALA A 172 -0.37 3.23 -14.30
N HIS A 173 -1.69 3.16 -14.45
CA HIS A 173 -2.61 4.11 -13.81
C HIS A 173 -2.44 4.13 -12.28
N TYR A 174 -2.29 2.96 -11.64
CA TYR A 174 -2.06 2.88 -10.19
C TYR A 174 -0.68 3.42 -9.81
N ALA A 175 0.36 3.09 -10.57
CA ALA A 175 1.72 3.59 -10.35
C ALA A 175 1.77 5.12 -10.42
N ARG A 176 1.09 5.73 -11.40
CA ARG A 176 0.99 7.19 -11.52
C ARG A 176 0.29 7.82 -10.32
N LEU A 177 -0.81 7.25 -9.84
CA LEU A 177 -1.53 7.75 -8.66
C LEU A 177 -0.70 7.66 -7.38
N HIS A 178 0.07 6.58 -7.22
CA HIS A 178 1.01 6.44 -6.12
C HIS A 178 2.11 7.50 -6.21
N ASP A 179 2.75 7.63 -7.38
CA ASP A 179 3.81 8.61 -7.62
C ASP A 179 3.34 10.04 -7.36
N THR A 180 2.14 10.42 -7.78
CA THR A 180 1.60 11.76 -7.48
C THR A 180 1.33 11.96 -6.00
N THR A 181 0.86 10.93 -5.29
CA THR A 181 0.60 11.01 -3.84
C THR A 181 1.90 11.15 -3.06
N VAL A 182 2.90 10.31 -3.35
CA VAL A 182 4.21 10.37 -2.68
C VAL A 182 4.94 11.66 -3.03
N ARG A 183 4.87 12.10 -4.29
CA ARG A 183 5.44 13.38 -4.70
C ARG A 183 4.81 14.55 -3.98
N ARG A 184 3.48 14.63 -3.89
CA ARG A 184 2.79 15.70 -3.13
C ARG A 184 3.21 15.71 -1.67
N ALA A 185 3.29 14.54 -1.03
CA ALA A 185 3.76 14.44 0.35
C ALA A 185 5.22 14.91 0.48
N TRP A 186 6.08 14.54 -0.48
CA TRP A 186 7.46 15.00 -0.53
C TRP A 186 7.55 16.52 -0.71
N GLU A 187 6.84 17.09 -1.67
CA GLU A 187 6.82 18.53 -1.96
C GLU A 187 6.34 19.32 -0.75
N ALA A 188 5.25 18.89 -0.11
CA ALA A 188 4.69 19.55 1.08
C ALA A 188 5.54 19.39 2.35
N ALA A 189 6.39 18.35 2.44
CA ALA A 189 7.21 18.14 3.62
C ALA A 189 8.26 19.25 3.78
N ARG A 190 8.40 19.78 5.00
CA ARG A 190 9.52 20.65 5.34
C ARG A 190 10.83 19.85 5.33
N LYS A 191 11.83 20.34 4.61
CA LYS A 191 13.10 19.66 4.37
C LYS A 191 14.22 20.47 5.00
N VAL A 192 15.09 19.81 5.76
CA VAL A 192 16.24 20.46 6.41
C VAL A 192 17.53 19.71 6.13
N ASP A 193 18.65 20.43 5.99
CA ASP A 193 19.98 19.86 5.83
C ASP A 193 20.57 19.37 7.16
N SER A 194 21.81 18.88 7.13
CA SER A 194 22.53 18.41 8.32
C SER A 194 22.81 19.49 9.37
N HIS A 195 22.64 20.77 9.03
CA HIS A 195 22.79 21.90 9.94
C HIS A 195 21.43 22.49 10.37
N GLY A 196 20.32 21.81 10.06
CA GLY A 196 18.97 22.27 10.37
C GLY A 196 18.51 23.45 9.51
N ARG A 197 19.20 23.78 8.41
CA ARG A 197 18.78 24.85 7.51
C ARG A 197 17.73 24.33 6.55
N GLU A 198 16.71 25.15 6.30
CA GLU A 198 15.63 24.77 5.40
C GLU A 198 16.11 24.70 3.95
N VAL A 199 15.75 23.61 3.27
CA VAL A 199 16.07 23.37 1.87
C VAL A 199 14.79 23.56 1.07
N ASN A 200 14.67 24.73 0.42
CA ASN A 200 13.55 25.02 -0.46
C ASN A 200 13.78 24.36 -1.83
N LEU A 201 12.86 23.47 -2.19
CA LEU A 201 12.77 22.90 -3.54
C LEU A 201 11.47 23.43 -4.14
N ASP A 202 11.60 24.41 -5.03
CA ASP A 202 10.47 24.97 -5.77
C ASP A 202 9.80 23.83 -6.58
N PRO A 203 8.56 23.43 -6.25
CA PRO A 203 7.86 22.35 -6.94
C PRO A 203 7.45 22.71 -8.37
N ASP A 204 7.36 24.01 -8.69
CA ASP A 204 7.05 24.52 -10.03
C ASP A 204 8.30 24.98 -10.79
N GLY A 205 9.46 24.91 -10.13
CA GLY A 205 10.74 25.30 -10.69
C GLY A 205 11.27 24.33 -11.75
N PRO A 206 12.21 24.76 -12.61
CA PRO A 206 12.75 23.96 -13.71
C PRO A 206 13.49 22.68 -13.26
N LEU A 207 13.83 22.57 -11.98
CA LEU A 207 14.54 21.43 -11.39
C LEU A 207 13.62 20.47 -10.61
N ALA A 208 12.32 20.74 -10.49
CA ALA A 208 11.42 19.96 -9.64
C ALA A 208 11.40 18.46 -10.00
N GLU A 209 11.25 18.14 -11.29
CA GLU A 209 11.29 16.74 -11.77
C GLU A 209 12.63 16.06 -11.47
N ALA A 210 13.74 16.76 -11.67
CA ALA A 210 15.07 16.22 -11.44
C ALA A 210 15.34 16.01 -9.94
N ALA A 211 14.89 16.94 -9.09
CA ALA A 211 14.98 16.83 -7.64
C ALA A 211 14.13 15.66 -7.10
N TRP A 212 12.92 15.48 -7.63
CA TRP A 212 12.07 14.33 -7.33
C TRP A 212 12.70 13.00 -7.78
N ALA A 213 13.18 12.92 -9.02
CA ALA A 213 13.85 11.72 -9.54
C ALA A 213 15.08 11.36 -8.71
N LYS A 214 15.89 12.37 -8.34
CA LYS A 214 17.06 12.23 -7.48
C LYS A 214 16.69 11.67 -6.11
N GLN A 215 15.64 12.19 -5.49
CA GLN A 215 15.15 11.71 -4.20
C GLN A 215 14.71 10.24 -4.25
N ARG A 216 13.98 9.84 -5.29
CA ARG A 216 13.55 8.45 -5.48
C ARG A 216 14.72 7.50 -5.72
N LEU A 217 15.67 7.90 -6.55
CA LEU A 217 16.90 7.13 -6.79
C LEU A 217 17.72 6.99 -5.50
N GLY A 218 17.85 8.06 -4.71
CA GLY A 218 18.54 8.04 -3.42
C GLY A 218 17.89 7.05 -2.43
N ARG A 219 16.56 7.08 -2.29
CA ARG A 219 15.83 6.11 -1.44
C ARG A 219 16.04 4.65 -1.85
N ALA A 220 16.07 4.39 -3.16
CA ALA A 220 16.22 3.02 -3.69
C ALA A 220 17.64 2.46 -3.57
N THR A 221 18.66 3.34 -3.54
CA THR A 221 20.07 2.91 -3.62
C THR A 221 20.86 3.15 -2.33
N GLN A 222 20.47 4.12 -1.51
CA GLN A 222 21.15 4.50 -0.27
C GLN A 222 20.11 4.85 0.81
N ALA A 223 19.51 3.82 1.39
CA ALA A 223 18.59 3.96 2.52
C ALA A 223 19.36 4.46 3.76
N LEU A 224 18.96 5.61 4.30
CA LEU A 224 19.45 6.12 5.58
C LEU A 224 18.38 5.92 6.65
N PRO A 225 18.76 5.62 7.91
CA PRO A 225 17.80 5.41 8.98
C PRO A 225 17.09 6.70 9.45
N ASN A 226 17.65 7.87 9.13
CA ASN A 226 17.23 9.16 9.68
C ASN A 226 17.13 10.28 8.62
N GLY A 227 17.05 9.94 7.33
CA GLY A 227 16.98 10.94 6.27
C GLY A 227 17.18 10.36 4.88
N TYR A 228 17.69 11.19 3.98
CA TYR A 228 17.96 10.83 2.59
C TYR A 228 19.36 11.29 2.17
N CYS A 229 19.97 10.48 1.30
CA CYS A 229 21.21 10.85 0.65
C CYS A 229 20.94 11.53 -0.70
N GLY A 230 21.47 12.74 -0.87
CA GLY A 230 21.49 13.46 -2.14
C GLY A 230 22.69 13.12 -3.02
N LEU A 231 23.50 12.11 -2.67
CA LEU A 231 24.64 11.71 -3.51
C LEU A 231 24.13 11.13 -4.85
N PRO A 232 24.68 11.53 -6.00
CA PRO A 232 24.33 10.91 -7.28
C PRO A 232 24.60 9.41 -7.26
N VAL A 233 23.68 8.62 -7.82
CA VAL A 233 23.73 7.14 -7.81
C VAL A 233 24.98 6.57 -8.50
N GLN A 234 25.59 7.32 -9.42
CA GLN A 234 26.83 6.94 -10.10
C GLN A 234 28.07 7.04 -9.18
N GLN A 235 27.94 7.63 -7.99
CA GLN A 235 29.02 7.81 -7.04
C GLN A 235 28.84 6.86 -5.84
N SER A 236 29.97 6.34 -5.34
CA SER A 236 29.99 5.58 -4.09
C SER A 236 30.34 6.51 -2.94
N CYS A 237 29.63 6.40 -1.82
CA CYS A 237 29.96 7.17 -0.63
C CYS A 237 31.26 6.64 -0.02
N PRO A 238 32.30 7.48 0.17
CA PRO A 238 33.55 7.05 0.81
C PRO A 238 33.45 7.00 2.35
N HIS A 239 32.33 7.44 2.93
CA HIS A 239 32.17 7.60 4.36
C HIS A 239 30.99 6.78 4.89
N ALA A 240 31.26 5.89 5.84
CA ALA A 240 30.22 5.26 6.66
C ALA A 240 29.83 6.20 7.81
N ASN A 241 28.53 6.32 8.10
CA ASN A 241 28.00 7.00 9.29
C ASN A 241 28.34 8.50 9.44
N ALA A 242 28.71 9.21 8.36
CA ALA A 242 29.03 10.64 8.39
C ALA A 242 27.85 11.55 7.96
N CYS A 243 26.64 10.99 7.83
CA CYS A 243 25.49 11.68 7.21
C CYS A 243 25.07 12.94 7.97
N LEU A 244 25.11 12.93 9.31
CA LEU A 244 24.75 14.08 10.14
C LEU A 244 25.74 15.25 10.06
N THR A 245 26.84 15.10 9.32
CA THR A 245 27.79 16.18 9.00
C THR A 245 28.02 16.29 7.50
N CYS A 246 27.21 15.60 6.69
CA CYS A 246 27.36 15.54 5.25
C CYS A 246 26.52 16.63 4.57
N PRO A 247 27.07 17.36 3.57
CA PRO A 247 26.30 18.35 2.82
C PRO A 247 25.25 17.72 1.89
N MET A 248 25.36 16.41 1.62
CA MET A 248 24.38 15.69 0.79
C MET A 248 23.18 15.18 1.61
N PHE A 249 23.20 15.35 2.93
CA PHE A 249 22.15 14.86 3.80
C PHE A 249 20.94 15.79 3.82
N LEU A 250 19.77 15.19 3.74
CA LEU A 250 18.49 15.87 3.81
C LEU A 250 17.54 15.07 4.71
N THR A 251 16.74 15.71 5.54
CA THR A 251 15.72 15.04 6.35
C THR A 251 14.43 15.83 6.39
N THR A 252 13.35 15.17 6.79
CA THR A 252 12.02 15.75 6.98
C THR A 252 11.49 15.37 8.35
N GLN A 253 10.30 15.89 8.69
CA GLN A 253 9.61 15.61 9.95
C GLN A 253 9.31 14.11 10.16
N GLU A 254 9.26 13.30 9.11
CA GLU A 254 9.01 11.84 9.22
C GLU A 254 10.09 11.12 10.04
N PHE A 255 11.31 11.67 10.11
CA PHE A 255 12.45 11.11 10.85
C PHE A 255 12.66 11.73 12.23
N LEU A 256 11.77 12.62 12.67
CA LEU A 256 11.91 13.30 13.96
C LEU A 256 12.05 12.34 15.16
N PRO A 257 11.29 11.23 15.25
CA PRO A 257 11.50 10.23 16.31
C PRO A 257 12.92 9.63 16.30
N GLN A 258 13.47 9.37 15.12
CA GLN A 258 14.80 8.80 14.93
C GLN A 258 15.87 9.79 15.33
N HIS A 259 15.72 11.07 14.99
CA HIS A 259 16.63 12.14 15.42
C HIS A 259 16.65 12.30 16.94
N ARG A 260 15.48 12.28 17.59
CA ARG A 260 15.37 12.33 19.06
C ARG A 260 16.04 11.14 19.73
N THR A 261 15.78 9.93 19.23
CA THR A 261 16.41 8.70 19.72
C THR A 261 17.93 8.77 19.56
N GLN A 262 18.41 9.19 18.39
CA GLN A 262 19.84 9.30 18.12
C GLN A 262 20.51 10.37 19.01
N ARG A 263 19.82 11.49 19.27
CA ARG A 263 20.29 12.54 20.19
C ARG A 263 20.52 12.02 21.60
N GLU A 264 19.57 11.26 22.15
CA GLU A 264 19.70 10.63 23.47
C GLU A 264 20.90 9.66 23.51
N GLN A 265 21.06 8.85 22.47
CA GLN A 265 22.21 7.95 22.34
C GLN A 265 23.53 8.72 22.25
N THR A 266 23.58 9.81 21.48
CA THR A 266 24.78 10.66 21.36
C THR A 266 25.16 11.31 22.68
N LEU A 267 24.18 11.75 23.49
CA LEU A 267 24.45 12.27 24.84
C LEU A 267 25.12 11.22 25.73
N HIS A 268 24.61 9.98 25.74
CA HIS A 268 25.23 8.89 26.49
C HIS A 268 26.67 8.61 26.03
N LEU A 269 26.93 8.67 24.72
CA LEU A 269 28.27 8.48 24.16
C LEU A 269 29.24 9.59 24.60
N ILE A 270 28.79 10.85 24.63
CA ILE A 270 29.60 11.99 25.10
C ILE A 270 29.96 11.80 26.57
N THR A 271 28.96 11.58 27.44
CA THR A 271 29.18 11.37 28.88
C THR A 271 30.16 10.23 29.14
N ALA A 272 30.01 9.11 28.42
CA ALA A 272 30.87 7.96 28.58
C ALA A 272 32.28 8.17 28.01
N ALA A 273 32.45 9.01 26.99
CA ALA A 273 33.76 9.36 26.44
C ALA A 273 34.52 10.31 27.40
N GLU A 274 33.83 11.30 27.97
CA GLU A 274 34.39 12.25 28.94
C GLU A 274 34.84 11.55 30.22
N ALA A 275 34.01 10.67 30.77
CA ALA A 275 34.35 9.87 31.94
C ALA A 275 35.60 8.98 31.74
N ARG A 276 35.91 8.61 30.50
CA ARG A 276 37.10 7.81 30.13
C ARG A 276 38.27 8.67 29.63
N GLY A 277 38.15 10.00 29.62
CA GLY A 277 39.19 10.91 29.13
C GLY A 277 39.38 10.89 27.60
N HIS A 278 38.44 10.34 26.83
CA HIS A 278 38.52 10.27 25.36
C HIS A 278 38.07 11.58 24.70
N GLN A 279 38.86 12.64 24.85
CA GLN A 279 38.50 14.00 24.43
C GLN A 279 38.09 14.12 22.96
N ARG A 280 38.85 13.50 22.04
CA ARG A 280 38.55 13.53 20.59
C ARG A 280 37.21 12.87 20.25
N LEU A 281 36.88 11.78 20.93
CA LEU A 281 35.60 11.08 20.73
C LEU A 281 34.44 11.92 21.25
N ALA A 282 34.60 12.58 22.40
CA ALA A 282 33.60 13.50 22.94
C ALA A 282 33.38 14.69 21.99
N GLU A 283 34.44 15.27 21.46
CA GLU A 283 34.38 16.39 20.51
C GLU A 283 33.63 16.01 19.21
N MET A 284 33.96 14.88 18.59
CA MET A 284 33.25 14.40 17.40
C MET A 284 31.75 14.20 17.66
N ASN A 285 31.38 13.62 18.80
CA ASN A 285 29.97 13.43 19.14
C ASN A 285 29.27 14.74 19.51
N ARG A 286 29.97 15.72 20.08
CA ARG A 286 29.41 17.07 20.32
C ARG A 286 29.03 17.78 19.02
N GLN A 287 29.83 17.62 17.96
CA GLN A 287 29.47 18.13 16.64
C GLN A 287 28.18 17.47 16.11
N VAL A 288 28.08 16.15 16.21
CA VAL A 288 26.87 15.41 15.82
C VAL A 288 25.66 15.84 16.64
N LEU A 289 25.82 16.01 17.96
CA LEU A 289 24.77 16.46 18.86
C LEU A 289 24.25 17.85 18.47
N GLY A 290 25.14 18.80 18.19
CA GLY A 290 24.75 20.16 17.77
C GLY A 290 23.94 20.15 16.47
N ASN A 291 24.32 19.30 15.51
CA ASN A 291 23.57 19.13 14.27
C ASN A 291 22.19 18.47 14.51
N LEU A 292 22.10 17.47 15.40
CA LEU A 292 20.83 16.86 15.80
C LEU A 292 19.91 17.88 16.48
N ASP A 293 20.43 18.70 17.39
CA ASP A 293 19.68 19.77 18.07
C ASP A 293 19.14 20.78 17.05
N ALA A 294 19.95 21.19 16.08
CA ALA A 294 19.55 22.10 15.01
C ALA A 294 18.44 21.50 14.14
N ILE A 295 18.60 20.23 13.71
CA ILE A 295 17.58 19.51 12.92
C ILE A 295 16.26 19.41 13.70
N ILE A 296 16.29 18.97 14.95
CA ILE A 296 15.10 18.79 15.78
C ILE A 296 14.39 20.13 15.98
N THR A 297 15.14 21.17 16.37
CA THR A 297 14.58 22.52 16.58
C THR A 297 13.90 23.04 15.32
N SER A 298 14.56 22.92 14.18
CA SER A 298 13.99 23.34 12.90
C SER A 298 12.73 22.55 12.57
N LEU A 299 12.72 21.23 12.74
CA LEU A 299 11.55 20.39 12.42
C LEU A 299 10.39 20.50 13.41
N ASP A 300 10.64 20.87 14.68
CA ASP A 300 9.61 21.10 15.70
C ASP A 300 8.96 22.48 15.60
N THR A 301 9.64 23.45 14.99
CA THR A 301 9.07 24.80 14.82
C THR A 301 7.93 24.76 13.80
N PRO A 302 6.70 25.17 14.16
CA PRO A 302 5.59 25.26 13.22
C PRO A 302 5.94 26.22 12.08
N THR A 303 5.72 25.81 10.83
CA THR A 303 5.84 26.71 9.68
C THR A 303 4.73 27.75 9.78
N ASP A 304 5.06 29.01 10.05
CA ASP A 304 4.08 30.09 10.10
C ASP A 304 3.59 30.38 8.65
N PRO A 305 2.31 30.16 8.30
CA PRO A 305 1.83 30.28 6.92
C PRO A 305 1.94 31.69 6.34
N LYS A 306 2.20 32.70 7.16
CA LYS A 306 2.14 34.13 6.78
C LYS A 306 3.45 34.74 6.28
N ALA A 307 4.58 34.03 6.34
CA ALA A 307 5.86 34.61 5.89
C ALA A 307 6.08 34.52 4.37
N ALA A 308 5.27 33.75 3.63
CA ALA A 308 5.42 33.56 2.19
C ALA A 308 4.77 34.66 1.32
N GLU A 309 3.93 35.54 1.87
CA GLU A 309 3.22 36.60 1.12
C GLU A 309 3.98 37.94 1.04
N HIS A 310 5.17 38.08 1.65
CA HIS A 310 5.92 39.34 1.66
C HIS A 310 7.26 39.31 0.94
N ALA A 311 7.50 38.29 0.10
CA ALA A 311 8.69 38.20 -0.74
C ALA A 311 8.36 37.96 -2.23
N SER A 312 7.25 38.54 -2.72
CA SER A 312 7.01 38.77 -4.16
C SER A 312 7.61 40.09 -4.60
#